data_AF-A0A972P6G0-F1
#
_entry.id   AF-A0A972P6G0-F1
#
_cell.length_a   1.000
_cell.length_b   1.000
_cell.length_c   1.000
_cell.angle_alpha   90.00
_cell.angle_beta   90.00
_cell.angle_gamma   90.00
#
_symmetry.space_group_name_H-M   'P 1'
#
loop_
_entity.id
_entity.type
_entity.pdbx_description
1 polymer ?
#
loop_
_entity_poly.entity_id
_entity_poly.type
_entity_poly.pdbx_seq_one_letter_code
_entity_poly.pdbx_strand_id
1 'polypeptide(L)'
;MIKTSGRINVSCLLAFLFLTTFPAFLPMDVLAAPPIGSGMVYMTEQYPPFNYKEKGRLEGIAVYLLEEMTKKANIDFSRDRIRLTSWTAGYREALKKKNTVLFSTTRTPERETLFQWVGPIAPTKIVLIARKDRALKINAFDDLKGLKIAALRDDIGEALLARGGIKGKAVTVGKKAEDAIRMLEAGTVDAWAYEETAGLWLIKHIAGDPGNYESVYRLYEGELYYAVNRNTPKIVVQKMQDALDDLKREKTREGFTVYEDIFEHYLKPRYVKDRITDEQAMQLVDRTANDLAGDAAATIRRINAGEHPYRDAKNQAFYVFIYDSGVTMIAHAANIKTVGRNFKGKTDVDGKAFRDEIVGKALKNGSGWEDYVYTNPGESGLYFKTTYFKAAKGSDGRTYVVCAGKFKEKPGP
;
A
#
# COMPACT_ATOMS: atom_id res chain seq x y z
N MET A 1 -80.73 -20.32 -90.43
CA MET A 1 -81.20 -20.54 -89.05
C MET A 1 -80.33 -21.59 -88.38
N ILE A 2 -79.61 -21.15 -87.34
CA ILE A 2 -79.29 -21.84 -86.06
C ILE A 2 -78.50 -23.18 -86.07
N LYS A 3 -77.23 -23.04 -85.62
CA LYS A 3 -76.36 -23.84 -84.73
C LYS A 3 -76.07 -25.34 -84.96
N THR A 4 -74.76 -25.65 -84.97
CA THR A 4 -74.06 -26.76 -84.26
C THR A 4 -72.54 -26.53 -84.41
N SER A 5 -71.78 -26.21 -83.34
CA SER A 5 -70.91 -27.07 -82.50
C SER A 5 -69.61 -27.60 -83.13
N GLY A 6 -68.44 -27.30 -82.54
CA GLY A 6 -67.24 -28.17 -82.67
C GLY A 6 -65.83 -27.55 -82.49
N ARG A 7 -65.28 -27.72 -81.28
CA ARG A 7 -63.90 -28.09 -80.84
C ARG A 7 -62.59 -27.37 -81.29
N ILE A 8 -61.90 -26.84 -80.24
CA ILE A 8 -60.51 -27.10 -79.72
C ILE A 8 -59.30 -27.06 -80.66
N ASN A 9 -58.33 -26.17 -80.35
CA ASN A 9 -56.90 -26.50 -80.11
C ASN A 9 -56.10 -25.26 -79.65
N VAL A 10 -55.39 -25.35 -78.52
CA VAL A 10 -54.24 -24.47 -78.21
C VAL A 10 -53.16 -25.30 -77.53
N SER A 11 -52.00 -25.36 -78.18
CA SER A 11 -50.75 -26.00 -77.75
C SER A 11 -50.05 -25.17 -76.66
N CYS A 12 -49.44 -25.82 -75.67
CA CYS A 12 -48.47 -25.19 -74.77
C CYS A 12 -47.13 -25.95 -74.78
N LEU A 13 -46.07 -25.17 -75.04
CA LEU A 13 -44.66 -25.51 -75.07
C LEU A 13 -44.13 -25.87 -73.67
N LEU A 14 -43.33 -26.94 -73.56
CA LEU A 14 -42.49 -27.25 -72.40
C LEU A 14 -41.13 -26.55 -72.54
N ALA A 15 -40.72 -25.77 -71.54
CA ALA A 15 -39.36 -25.26 -71.38
C ALA A 15 -38.74 -25.87 -70.11
N PHE A 16 -37.65 -26.61 -70.26
CA PHE A 16 -36.86 -27.19 -69.16
C PHE A 16 -35.90 -26.13 -68.59
N LEU A 17 -36.02 -25.86 -67.29
CA LEU A 17 -35.10 -25.01 -66.51
C LEU A 17 -34.16 -25.92 -65.70
N PHE A 18 -32.87 -25.96 -66.04
CA PHE A 18 -31.83 -26.62 -65.23
C PHE A 18 -31.50 -25.72 -64.02
N LEU A 19 -31.92 -26.13 -62.82
CA LEU A 19 -31.47 -25.52 -61.56
C LEU A 19 -30.09 -26.09 -61.19
N THR A 20 -29.04 -25.29 -61.30
CA THR A 20 -27.73 -25.60 -60.74
C THR A 20 -27.72 -25.22 -59.25
N THR A 21 -27.74 -26.23 -58.38
CA THR A 21 -27.63 -26.04 -56.93
C THR A 21 -26.18 -25.72 -56.55
N PHE A 22 -25.86 -24.45 -56.35
CA PHE A 22 -24.64 -24.04 -55.64
C PHE A 22 -24.80 -24.36 -54.14
N PRO A 23 -23.89 -25.13 -53.51
CA PRO A 23 -23.93 -25.32 -52.07
C PRO A 23 -23.62 -23.99 -51.39
N ALA A 24 -24.58 -23.49 -50.60
CA ALA A 24 -24.39 -22.32 -49.76
C ALA A 24 -23.33 -22.65 -48.69
N PHE A 25 -22.11 -22.17 -48.89
CA PHE A 25 -21.12 -22.08 -47.81
C PHE A 25 -21.65 -21.08 -46.78
N LEU A 26 -22.19 -21.59 -45.67
CA LEU A 26 -22.42 -20.76 -44.50
C LEU A 26 -21.05 -20.24 -44.04
N PRO A 27 -20.88 -18.92 -43.81
CA PRO A 27 -19.65 -18.42 -43.24
C PRO A 27 -19.45 -19.10 -41.89
N MET A 28 -18.31 -19.77 -41.72
CA MET A 28 -17.88 -20.20 -40.39
C MET A 28 -17.84 -18.94 -39.53
N ASP A 29 -18.69 -18.86 -38.51
CA ASP A 29 -18.54 -17.88 -37.45
C ASP A 29 -17.14 -18.04 -36.87
N VAL A 30 -16.24 -17.13 -37.26
CA VAL A 30 -14.92 -17.02 -36.66
C VAL A 30 -15.17 -16.53 -35.24
N LEU A 31 -15.32 -17.46 -34.31
CA LEU A 31 -15.31 -17.17 -32.88
C LEU A 31 -14.03 -16.36 -32.61
N ALA A 32 -14.20 -15.07 -32.33
CA ALA A 32 -13.09 -14.18 -32.01
C ALA A 32 -12.27 -14.82 -30.90
N ALA A 33 -10.96 -14.96 -31.12
CA ALA A 33 -10.08 -15.51 -30.09
C ALA A 33 -10.25 -14.69 -28.80
N PRO A 34 -10.35 -15.34 -27.63
CA PRO A 34 -10.54 -14.61 -26.38
C PRO A 34 -9.42 -13.59 -26.18
N PRO A 35 -9.71 -12.42 -25.59
CA PRO A 35 -8.70 -11.41 -25.33
C PRO A 35 -7.49 -11.99 -24.60
N ILE A 36 -6.31 -11.49 -24.91
CA ILE A 36 -5.07 -11.92 -24.23
C ILE A 36 -5.21 -11.60 -22.73
N GLY A 37 -4.94 -12.59 -21.89
CA GLY A 37 -5.12 -12.48 -20.44
C GLY A 37 -6.53 -12.74 -19.93
N SER A 38 -7.45 -13.20 -20.80
CA SER A 38 -8.75 -13.68 -20.34
C SER A 38 -8.58 -14.78 -19.28
N GLY A 39 -9.26 -14.61 -18.14
CA GLY A 39 -9.17 -15.54 -17.00
C GLY A 39 -7.93 -15.38 -16.11
N MET A 40 -7.13 -14.32 -16.28
CA MET A 40 -6.06 -13.99 -15.33
C MET A 40 -6.63 -13.61 -13.97
N VAL A 41 -6.07 -14.17 -12.90
CA VAL A 41 -6.40 -13.83 -11.50
C VAL A 41 -5.14 -13.34 -10.80
N TYR A 42 -5.32 -12.35 -9.95
CA TYR A 42 -4.22 -11.59 -9.39
C TYR A 42 -4.27 -11.67 -7.86
N MET A 43 -3.26 -12.27 -7.25
CA MET A 43 -3.16 -12.52 -5.82
C MET A 43 -2.23 -11.50 -5.17
N THR A 44 -2.66 -10.95 -4.05
CA THR A 44 -1.89 -9.96 -3.30
C THR A 44 -2.17 -10.07 -1.80
N GLU A 45 -1.39 -9.37 -0.99
CA GLU A 45 -1.55 -9.32 0.47
C GLU A 45 -1.50 -7.89 1.00
N GLN A 46 -1.61 -7.72 2.32
CA GLN A 46 -1.41 -6.42 2.96
C GLN A 46 0.09 -6.14 3.11
N TYR A 47 0.69 -5.50 2.10
CA TYR A 47 2.14 -5.23 1.98
C TYR A 47 2.45 -3.78 1.52
N PRO A 48 2.18 -2.77 2.35
CA PRO A 48 2.44 -1.37 2.04
C PRO A 48 3.95 -1.08 1.96
N PRO A 49 4.41 -0.13 1.12
CA PRO A 49 3.63 0.70 0.20
C PRO A 49 3.39 0.03 -1.17
N PHE A 50 3.77 -1.24 -1.34
CA PHE A 50 3.73 -1.91 -2.65
C PHE A 50 2.33 -2.36 -3.05
N ASN A 51 1.59 -3.01 -2.15
CA ASN A 51 0.22 -3.45 -2.41
C ASN A 51 -0.53 -3.55 -1.11
N TYR A 52 -1.65 -2.85 -0.98
CA TYR A 52 -2.41 -2.86 0.26
C TYR A 52 -3.83 -2.37 0.04
N LYS A 53 -4.70 -2.62 1.02
CA LYS A 53 -6.04 -2.06 1.02
C LYS A 53 -6.15 -0.98 2.08
N GLU A 54 -6.57 0.21 1.67
CA GLU A 54 -6.84 1.34 2.54
C GLU A 54 -8.22 1.92 2.22
N LYS A 55 -9.03 2.16 3.26
CA LYS A 55 -10.41 2.69 3.13
C LYS A 55 -11.28 1.98 2.07
N GLY A 56 -11.12 0.66 1.91
CA GLY A 56 -11.90 -0.12 0.96
C GLY A 56 -11.31 -0.22 -0.45
N ARG A 57 -10.27 0.56 -0.78
CA ARG A 57 -9.64 0.59 -2.11
C ARG A 57 -8.27 -0.10 -2.08
N LEU A 58 -7.94 -0.81 -3.16
CA LEU A 58 -6.60 -1.35 -3.37
C LEU A 58 -5.67 -0.23 -3.85
N GLU A 59 -4.54 -0.12 -3.19
CA GLU A 59 -3.52 0.91 -3.35
C GLU A 59 -2.12 0.28 -3.41
N GLY A 60 -1.13 1.09 -3.77
CA GLY A 60 0.27 0.74 -3.71
C GLY A 60 0.94 0.60 -5.07
N ILE A 61 2.26 0.76 -5.08
CA ILE A 61 3.11 0.80 -6.26
C ILE A 61 2.83 -0.36 -7.23
N ALA A 62 2.78 -1.59 -6.73
CA ALA A 62 2.55 -2.80 -7.53
C ALA A 62 1.10 -2.95 -8.01
N VAL A 63 0.13 -2.27 -7.40
CA VAL A 63 -1.25 -2.27 -7.91
C VAL A 63 -1.34 -1.37 -9.15
N TYR A 64 -0.86 -0.12 -9.03
CA TYR A 64 -0.90 0.84 -10.13
C TYR A 64 0.02 0.46 -11.28
N LEU A 65 1.19 -0.11 -10.99
CA LEU A 65 2.09 -0.57 -12.03
C LEU A 65 1.50 -1.74 -12.83
N LEU A 66 0.74 -2.64 -12.19
CA LEU A 66 0.03 -3.70 -12.90
C LEU A 66 -1.04 -3.15 -13.83
N GLU A 67 -1.77 -2.13 -13.40
CA GLU A 67 -2.83 -1.50 -14.18
C GLU A 67 -2.30 -0.85 -15.44
N GLU A 68 -1.26 -0.03 -15.31
CA GLU A 68 -0.64 0.61 -16.46
C GLU A 68 0.03 -0.42 -17.38
N MET A 69 0.66 -1.45 -16.81
CA MET A 69 1.30 -2.53 -17.57
C MET A 69 0.27 -3.32 -18.38
N THR A 70 -0.85 -3.72 -17.77
CA THR A 70 -1.91 -4.49 -18.45
C THR A 70 -2.63 -3.66 -19.51
N LYS A 71 -2.91 -2.38 -19.21
CA LYS A 71 -3.47 -1.42 -20.18
C LYS A 71 -2.57 -1.26 -21.39
N LYS A 72 -1.26 -1.01 -21.19
CA LYS A 72 -0.31 -0.83 -22.28
C LYS A 72 -0.08 -2.11 -23.10
N ALA A 73 -0.08 -3.27 -22.43
CA ALA A 73 0.04 -4.58 -23.08
C ALA A 73 -1.25 -5.02 -23.83
N ASN A 74 -2.34 -4.25 -23.71
CA ASN A 74 -3.69 -4.62 -24.15
C ASN A 74 -4.10 -6.01 -23.64
N ILE A 75 -3.87 -6.23 -22.34
CA ILE A 75 -4.24 -7.44 -21.60
C ILE A 75 -5.57 -7.17 -20.89
N ASP A 76 -6.50 -8.11 -21.01
CA ASP A 76 -7.77 -8.04 -20.30
C ASP A 76 -7.54 -8.01 -18.79
N PHE A 77 -7.87 -6.86 -18.17
CA PHE A 77 -7.65 -6.60 -16.76
C PHE A 77 -8.83 -5.86 -16.11
N SER A 78 -9.12 -6.21 -14.84
CA SER A 78 -10.01 -5.44 -13.97
C SER A 78 -9.54 -5.57 -12.53
N ARG A 79 -9.63 -4.48 -11.75
CA ARG A 79 -9.33 -4.47 -10.31
C ARG A 79 -10.17 -5.51 -9.54
N ASP A 80 -11.37 -5.83 -10.02
CA ASP A 80 -12.23 -6.86 -9.43
C ASP A 80 -11.70 -8.28 -9.59
N ARG A 81 -10.56 -8.48 -10.26
CA ARG A 81 -9.83 -9.76 -10.30
C ARG A 81 -8.62 -9.79 -9.37
N ILE A 82 -8.32 -8.69 -8.68
CA ILE A 82 -7.32 -8.67 -7.61
C ILE A 82 -7.95 -9.24 -6.33
N ARG A 83 -7.26 -10.19 -5.70
CA ARG A 83 -7.67 -10.90 -4.50
C ARG A 83 -6.66 -10.62 -3.39
N LEU A 84 -7.09 -9.81 -2.42
CA LEU A 84 -6.34 -9.60 -1.18
C LEU A 84 -6.53 -10.82 -0.27
N THR A 85 -5.44 -11.49 0.06
CA THR A 85 -5.42 -12.70 0.88
C THR A 85 -4.21 -12.70 1.82
N SER A 86 -3.99 -13.78 2.58
CA SER A 86 -2.69 -14.01 3.26
C SER A 86 -1.62 -14.41 2.24
N TRP A 87 -0.35 -14.02 2.44
CA TRP A 87 0.78 -14.44 1.62
C TRP A 87 0.73 -15.93 1.25
N THR A 88 0.65 -16.81 2.26
CA THR A 88 0.64 -18.27 2.11
C THR A 88 -0.44 -18.75 1.13
N ALA A 89 -1.66 -18.21 1.22
CA ALA A 89 -2.76 -18.60 0.35
C ALA A 89 -2.53 -18.12 -1.09
N GLY A 90 -2.12 -16.86 -1.28
CA GLY A 90 -1.79 -16.32 -2.60
C GLY A 90 -0.64 -17.06 -3.27
N TYR A 91 0.43 -17.34 -2.53
CA TYR A 91 1.60 -18.09 -2.98
C TYR A 91 1.23 -19.50 -3.43
N ARG A 92 0.50 -20.25 -2.62
CA ARG A 92 0.07 -21.63 -2.96
C ARG A 92 -0.90 -21.68 -4.13
N GLU A 93 -1.75 -20.67 -4.27
CA GLU A 93 -2.66 -20.57 -5.40
C GLU A 93 -1.89 -20.28 -6.70
N ALA A 94 -0.95 -19.33 -6.67
CA ALA A 94 -0.09 -18.99 -7.80
C ALA A 94 0.79 -20.14 -8.27
N LEU A 95 1.19 -21.06 -7.38
CA LEU A 95 1.90 -22.29 -7.76
C LEU A 95 1.00 -23.30 -8.51
N LYS A 96 -0.28 -23.36 -8.17
CA LYS A 96 -1.18 -24.44 -8.62
C LYS A 96 -2.06 -24.06 -9.80
N LYS A 97 -2.64 -22.86 -9.77
CA LYS A 97 -3.65 -22.45 -10.74
C LYS A 97 -3.02 -21.70 -11.91
N LYS A 98 -3.28 -22.20 -13.12
CA LYS A 98 -2.93 -21.53 -14.37
C LYS A 98 -3.46 -20.09 -14.38
N ASN A 99 -2.76 -19.18 -15.04
CA ASN A 99 -3.16 -17.77 -15.19
C ASN A 99 -3.29 -17.01 -13.85
N THR A 100 -2.58 -17.46 -12.81
CA THR A 100 -2.52 -16.76 -11.52
C THR A 100 -1.20 -15.98 -11.41
N VAL A 101 -1.27 -14.74 -10.94
CA VAL A 101 -0.13 -13.85 -10.72
C VAL A 101 -0.07 -13.47 -9.24
N LEU A 102 1.08 -13.60 -8.60
CA LEU A 102 1.33 -13.11 -7.23
C LEU A 102 2.22 -11.87 -7.27
N PHE A 103 1.86 -10.84 -6.52
CA PHE A 103 2.53 -9.54 -6.60
C PHE A 103 3.67 -9.45 -5.59
N SER A 104 4.57 -8.50 -5.81
CA SER A 104 5.59 -8.09 -4.84
C SER A 104 6.36 -9.28 -4.25
N THR A 105 6.72 -10.22 -5.12
CA THR A 105 7.39 -11.45 -4.73
C THR A 105 8.90 -11.27 -4.87
N THR A 106 9.65 -11.48 -3.79
CA THR A 106 11.12 -11.53 -3.86
C THR A 106 11.56 -12.72 -4.71
N ARG A 107 12.28 -12.44 -5.81
CA ARG A 107 12.84 -13.47 -6.70
C ARG A 107 14.12 -14.01 -6.08
N THR A 108 14.19 -15.34 -5.99
CA THR A 108 15.30 -16.05 -5.35
C THR A 108 15.63 -17.33 -6.11
N PRO A 109 16.85 -17.89 -5.96
CA PRO A 109 17.21 -19.15 -6.58
C PRO A 109 16.21 -20.30 -6.33
N GLU A 110 15.63 -20.37 -5.15
CA GLU A 110 14.67 -21.41 -4.74
C GLU A 110 13.30 -21.25 -5.41
N ARG A 111 12.91 -20.01 -5.72
CA ARG A 111 11.64 -19.71 -6.39
C ARG A 111 11.81 -19.64 -7.91
N GLU A 112 13.03 -19.53 -8.41
CA GLU A 112 13.34 -19.23 -9.82
C GLU A 112 12.59 -20.15 -10.79
N THR A 113 12.60 -21.45 -10.50
CA THR A 113 11.97 -22.47 -11.34
C THR A 113 10.48 -22.68 -11.05
N LEU A 114 9.92 -22.02 -10.03
CA LEU A 114 8.53 -22.17 -9.60
C LEU A 114 7.57 -21.23 -10.32
N PHE A 115 8.08 -20.17 -10.96
CA PHE A 115 7.29 -19.14 -11.62
C PHE A 115 7.92 -18.72 -12.94
N GLN A 116 7.12 -18.03 -13.75
CA GLN A 116 7.60 -17.10 -14.75
C GLN A 116 7.62 -15.70 -14.11
N TRP A 117 8.61 -14.89 -14.42
CA TRP A 117 8.83 -13.62 -13.73
C TRP A 117 8.59 -12.44 -14.65
N VAL A 118 7.86 -11.43 -14.15
CA VAL A 118 7.76 -10.11 -14.77
C VAL A 118 8.30 -9.08 -13.79
N GLY A 119 9.33 -8.34 -14.19
CA GLY A 119 10.01 -7.39 -13.31
C GLY A 119 11.43 -7.07 -13.76
N PRO A 120 12.27 -6.50 -12.88
CA PRO A 120 11.95 -6.15 -11.48
C PRO A 120 10.92 -5.03 -11.37
N ILE A 121 10.17 -4.96 -10.27
CA ILE A 121 9.18 -3.89 -10.04
C ILE A 121 9.60 -2.90 -8.96
N ALA A 122 10.45 -3.30 -8.01
CA ALA A 122 11.00 -2.44 -6.96
C ALA A 122 12.20 -3.12 -6.28
N PRO A 123 13.17 -2.37 -5.73
CA PRO A 123 14.16 -2.94 -4.82
C PRO A 123 13.50 -3.39 -3.50
N THR A 124 14.09 -4.35 -2.81
CA THR A 124 13.62 -4.85 -1.52
C THR A 124 14.77 -5.28 -0.62
N LYS A 125 14.59 -5.08 0.68
CA LYS A 125 15.56 -5.44 1.71
C LYS A 125 14.86 -6.25 2.81
N ILE A 126 15.32 -7.48 3.00
CA ILE A 126 14.82 -8.38 4.05
C ILE A 126 15.75 -8.27 5.25
N VAL A 127 15.18 -7.95 6.42
CA VAL A 127 15.91 -7.63 7.64
C VAL A 127 15.36 -8.41 8.84
N LEU A 128 16.11 -8.37 9.93
CA LEU A 128 15.59 -8.63 11.27
C LEU A 128 15.18 -7.32 11.90
N ILE A 129 13.88 -7.16 12.16
CA ILE A 129 13.32 -6.03 12.91
C ILE A 129 13.24 -6.43 14.37
N ALA A 130 13.81 -5.63 15.26
CA ALA A 130 13.78 -5.87 16.70
C ALA A 130 13.37 -4.60 17.46
N ARG A 131 13.01 -4.74 18.73
CA ARG A 131 12.84 -3.59 19.62
C ARG A 131 14.20 -3.03 20.02
N LYS A 132 14.34 -1.70 20.01
CA LYS A 132 15.58 -1.00 20.39
C LYS A 132 16.02 -1.26 21.82
N ASP A 133 15.07 -1.45 22.74
CA ASP A 133 15.38 -1.72 24.14
C ASP A 133 15.98 -3.10 24.39
N ARG A 134 15.95 -4.00 23.41
CA ARG A 134 16.70 -5.27 23.44
C ARG A 134 18.19 -5.06 23.15
N ALA A 135 18.57 -3.93 22.54
CA ALA A 135 19.94 -3.58 22.18
C ALA A 135 20.70 -4.75 21.51
N LEU A 136 20.04 -5.45 20.59
CA LEU A 136 20.63 -6.61 19.92
C LEU A 136 21.79 -6.16 19.03
N LYS A 137 22.93 -6.85 19.14
CA LYS A 137 24.10 -6.64 18.29
C LYS A 137 24.31 -7.89 17.45
N ILE A 138 24.00 -7.80 16.16
CA ILE A 138 24.11 -8.90 15.20
C ILE A 138 25.08 -8.46 14.10
N ASN A 139 26.26 -9.07 14.06
CA ASN A 139 27.30 -8.74 13.08
C ASN A 139 27.37 -9.79 11.97
N ALA A 140 27.03 -11.04 12.29
CA ALA A 140 27.05 -12.17 11.37
C ALA A 140 25.79 -13.03 11.52
N PHE A 141 25.51 -13.85 10.50
CA PHE A 141 24.35 -14.74 10.50
C PHE A 141 24.38 -15.74 11.66
N ASP A 142 25.57 -16.17 12.09
CA ASP A 142 25.73 -17.08 13.23
C ASP A 142 25.28 -16.48 14.57
N ASP A 143 25.25 -15.14 14.70
CA ASP A 143 24.77 -14.45 15.90
C ASP A 143 23.24 -14.61 16.09
N LEU A 144 22.52 -15.12 15.08
CA LEU A 144 21.10 -15.45 15.19
C LEU A 144 20.87 -16.70 16.05
N LYS A 145 21.91 -17.51 16.28
CA LYS A 145 21.81 -18.72 17.10
C LYS A 145 21.43 -18.34 18.53
N GLY A 146 20.34 -18.93 19.02
CA GLY A 146 19.81 -18.66 20.36
C GLY A 146 18.73 -17.58 20.40
N LEU A 147 18.54 -16.81 19.33
CA LEU A 147 17.41 -15.88 19.22
C LEU A 147 16.12 -16.62 18.88
N LYS A 148 14.99 -16.08 19.38
CA LYS A 148 13.64 -16.43 18.93
C LYS A 148 13.22 -15.45 17.85
N ILE A 149 13.03 -15.92 16.63
CA ILE A 149 12.75 -15.07 15.48
C ILE A 149 11.34 -15.37 14.96
N ALA A 150 10.50 -14.35 14.79
CA ALA A 150 9.25 -14.48 14.08
C ALA A 150 9.49 -14.47 12.56
N ALA A 151 8.71 -15.24 11.83
CA ALA A 151 8.66 -15.20 10.36
C ALA A 151 7.23 -15.49 9.89
N LEU A 152 6.92 -15.22 8.62
CA LEU A 152 5.63 -15.58 8.01
C LEU A 152 5.75 -16.87 7.22
N ARG A 153 4.69 -17.68 7.26
CA ARG A 153 4.66 -18.97 6.56
C ARG A 153 4.79 -18.81 5.05
N ASP A 154 5.69 -19.58 4.45
CA ASP A 154 6.05 -19.61 3.01
C ASP A 154 6.69 -18.29 2.53
N ASP A 155 6.99 -17.34 3.43
CA ASP A 155 7.59 -16.05 3.11
C ASP A 155 9.12 -16.13 3.00
N ILE A 156 9.73 -15.12 2.37
CA ILE A 156 11.17 -15.01 2.18
C ILE A 156 11.93 -14.95 3.52
N GLY A 157 11.36 -14.34 4.57
CA GLY A 157 11.96 -14.33 5.89
C GLY A 157 12.16 -15.75 6.45
N GLU A 158 11.14 -16.61 6.34
CA GLU A 158 11.24 -18.03 6.75
C GLU A 158 12.27 -18.78 5.90
N ALA A 159 12.25 -18.57 4.58
CA ALA A 159 13.14 -19.27 3.65
C ALA A 159 14.63 -18.92 3.88
N LEU A 160 14.95 -17.64 4.13
CA LEU A 160 16.32 -17.20 4.37
C LEU A 160 16.87 -17.71 5.71
N LEU A 161 16.05 -17.68 6.76
CA LEU A 161 16.42 -18.27 8.05
C LEU A 161 16.70 -19.77 7.91
N ALA A 162 15.82 -20.48 7.21
CA ALA A 162 15.97 -21.91 6.97
C ALA A 162 17.21 -22.25 6.15
N ARG A 163 17.53 -21.45 5.11
CA ARG A 163 18.74 -21.63 4.27
C ARG A 163 20.02 -21.55 5.10
N GLY A 164 20.10 -20.62 6.05
CA GLY A 164 21.24 -20.50 6.96
C GLY A 164 21.17 -21.43 8.19
N GLY A 165 20.16 -22.29 8.30
CA GLY A 165 20.05 -23.30 9.35
C GLY A 165 19.28 -22.88 10.61
N ILE A 166 18.69 -21.68 10.65
CA ILE A 166 17.81 -21.23 11.74
C ILE A 166 16.40 -21.76 11.49
N LYS A 167 15.96 -22.76 12.26
CA LYS A 167 14.68 -23.45 12.09
C LYS A 167 14.16 -24.05 13.41
N GLY A 168 12.98 -24.66 13.37
CA GLY A 168 12.39 -25.35 14.53
C GLY A 168 12.03 -24.38 15.65
N LYS A 169 12.42 -24.69 16.90
CA LYS A 169 12.06 -23.88 18.08
C LYS A 169 12.61 -22.45 18.06
N ALA A 170 13.61 -22.17 17.24
CA ALA A 170 14.16 -20.82 17.06
C ALA A 170 13.25 -19.92 16.21
N VAL A 171 12.33 -20.49 15.42
CA VAL A 171 11.48 -19.71 14.50
C VAL A 171 10.01 -19.90 14.86
N THR A 172 9.34 -18.80 15.21
CA THR A 172 7.89 -18.79 15.41
C THR A 172 7.21 -18.32 14.12
N VAL A 173 6.55 -19.24 13.42
CA VAL A 173 5.97 -18.96 12.10
C VAL A 173 4.50 -18.55 12.22
N GLY A 174 4.23 -17.27 12.02
CA GLY A 174 2.89 -16.69 11.97
C GLY A 174 2.22 -16.83 10.60
N LYS A 175 0.92 -16.52 10.54
CA LYS A 175 0.16 -16.47 9.27
C LYS A 175 -0.01 -15.05 8.75
N LYS A 176 0.10 -14.05 9.63
CA LYS A 176 -0.05 -12.63 9.30
C LYS A 176 1.03 -11.81 9.98
N ALA A 177 1.35 -10.65 9.40
CA ALA A 177 2.34 -9.74 9.97
C ALA A 177 1.92 -9.21 11.35
N GLU A 178 0.62 -9.02 11.58
CA GLU A 178 0.06 -8.62 12.88
C GLU A 178 0.47 -9.57 14.02
N ASP A 179 0.57 -10.87 13.74
CA ASP A 179 0.95 -11.86 14.74
C ASP A 179 2.42 -11.66 15.15
N ALA A 180 3.30 -11.43 14.18
CA ALA A 180 4.72 -11.16 14.44
C ALA A 180 4.93 -9.86 15.22
N ILE A 181 4.18 -8.80 14.89
CA ILE A 181 4.24 -7.51 15.58
C ILE A 181 3.80 -7.67 17.04
N ARG A 182 2.69 -8.37 17.31
CA ARG A 182 2.24 -8.63 18.69
C ARG A 182 3.25 -9.44 19.50
N MET A 183 3.92 -10.40 18.87
CA MET A 183 4.96 -11.19 19.53
C MET A 183 6.19 -10.33 19.89
N LEU A 184 6.59 -9.42 19.01
CA LEU A 184 7.65 -8.44 19.32
C LEU A 184 7.24 -7.53 20.48
N GLU A 185 6.01 -6.99 20.46
CA GLU A 185 5.48 -6.15 21.54
C GLU A 185 5.47 -6.89 22.88
N ALA A 186 5.03 -8.14 22.89
CA ALA A 186 5.00 -9.00 24.06
C ALA A 186 6.38 -9.50 24.50
N GLY A 187 7.42 -9.32 23.69
CA GLY A 187 8.77 -9.83 23.95
C GLY A 187 8.88 -11.35 23.91
N THR A 188 7.93 -12.04 23.26
CA THR A 188 7.96 -13.51 23.13
C THR A 188 8.92 -13.97 22.01
N VAL A 189 9.23 -13.08 21.09
CA VAL A 189 10.30 -13.20 20.08
C VAL A 189 11.26 -12.01 20.22
N ASP A 190 12.53 -12.24 19.90
CA ASP A 190 13.59 -11.23 19.94
C ASP A 190 13.62 -10.36 18.69
N ALA A 191 13.29 -10.94 17.53
CA ALA A 191 13.29 -10.25 16.24
C ALA A 191 12.23 -10.83 15.29
N TRP A 192 11.94 -10.10 14.21
CA TRP A 192 11.06 -10.51 13.13
C TRP A 192 11.79 -10.42 11.79
N ALA A 193 11.87 -11.53 11.07
CA ALA A 193 12.41 -11.59 9.72
C ALA A 193 11.35 -11.18 8.70
N TYR A 194 11.52 -10.00 8.10
CA TYR A 194 10.56 -9.45 7.14
C TYR A 194 11.18 -8.37 6.26
N GLU A 195 10.44 -7.91 5.26
CA GLU A 195 10.85 -6.75 4.47
C GLU A 195 10.76 -5.47 5.30
N GLU A 196 11.81 -4.65 5.21
CA GLU A 196 12.03 -3.50 6.08
C GLU A 196 10.92 -2.45 5.95
N THR A 197 10.59 -2.05 4.72
CA THR A 197 9.65 -0.95 4.46
C THR A 197 8.24 -1.31 4.92
N ALA A 198 7.76 -2.48 4.52
CA ALA A 198 6.45 -3.02 4.87
C ALA A 198 6.37 -3.33 6.36
N GLY A 199 7.41 -3.91 6.95
CA GLY A 199 7.47 -4.21 8.37
C GLY A 199 7.35 -2.95 9.22
N LEU A 200 8.16 -1.92 8.94
CA LEU A 200 8.12 -0.65 9.67
C LEU A 200 6.80 0.11 9.46
N TRP A 201 6.23 0.07 8.26
CA TRP A 201 4.91 0.64 7.99
C TRP A 201 3.84 -0.07 8.85
N LEU A 202 3.82 -1.40 8.87
CA LEU A 202 2.83 -2.18 9.62
C LEU A 202 2.97 -1.95 11.13
N ILE A 203 4.19 -1.90 11.64
CA ILE A 203 4.47 -1.52 13.03
C ILE A 203 3.89 -0.13 13.33
N LYS A 204 4.09 0.86 12.45
CA LYS A 204 3.50 2.20 12.60
C LYS A 204 1.97 2.21 12.64
N HIS A 205 1.29 1.23 12.06
CA HIS A 205 -0.18 1.19 12.04
C HIS A 205 -0.79 0.30 13.13
N ILE A 206 -0.05 -0.71 13.59
CA ILE A 206 -0.51 -1.71 14.57
C ILE A 206 0.01 -1.36 15.95
N ALA A 207 1.33 -1.42 16.14
CA ALA A 207 2.01 -1.03 17.37
C ALA A 207 2.05 0.49 17.58
N GLY A 208 1.81 1.23 16.48
CA GLY A 208 1.81 2.68 16.30
C GLY A 208 2.89 3.47 17.01
N ASP A 209 4.06 2.84 17.07
CA ASP A 209 5.30 3.46 17.43
C ASP A 209 6.48 2.77 16.71
N PRO A 210 6.78 3.16 15.45
CA PRO A 210 7.87 2.53 14.71
C PRO A 210 9.25 2.88 15.27
N GLY A 211 9.40 3.98 16.01
CA GLY A 211 10.73 4.40 16.49
C GLY A 211 11.25 3.59 17.67
N ASN A 212 10.43 2.74 18.29
CA ASN A 212 10.86 1.73 19.28
C ASN A 212 11.49 0.50 18.62
N TYR A 213 11.47 0.42 17.29
CA TYR A 213 11.98 -0.69 16.53
C TYR A 213 13.14 -0.24 15.65
N GLU A 214 14.00 -1.19 15.31
CA GLU A 214 15.12 -0.97 14.41
C GLU A 214 15.40 -2.24 13.60
N SER A 215 15.98 -2.05 12.42
CA SER A 215 16.54 -3.15 11.64
C SER A 215 17.93 -3.48 12.17
N VAL A 216 18.07 -4.62 12.84
CA VAL A 216 19.32 -5.02 13.52
C VAL A 216 20.25 -5.85 12.63
N TYR A 217 19.74 -6.42 11.54
CA TYR A 217 20.54 -7.23 10.62
C TYR A 217 19.87 -7.33 9.23
N ARG A 218 20.67 -7.35 8.16
CA ARG A 218 20.18 -7.55 6.78
C ARG A 218 20.38 -9.01 6.38
N LEU A 219 19.28 -9.73 6.18
CA LEU A 219 19.30 -11.12 5.72
C LEU A 219 19.53 -11.23 4.21
N TYR A 220 18.93 -10.31 3.45
CA TYR A 220 18.98 -10.34 1.99
C TYR A 220 18.63 -8.98 1.40
N GLU A 221 19.12 -8.74 0.20
CA GLU A 221 18.76 -7.59 -0.64
C GLU A 221 18.55 -8.09 -2.06
N GLY A 222 17.52 -7.59 -2.72
CA GLY A 222 17.15 -8.00 -4.06
C GLY A 222 16.02 -7.15 -4.62
N GLU A 223 15.18 -7.75 -5.43
CA GLU A 223 14.11 -7.05 -6.12
C GLU A 223 12.78 -7.83 -6.03
N LEU A 224 11.69 -7.08 -6.05
CA LEU A 224 10.33 -7.59 -6.14
C LEU A 224 9.95 -7.81 -7.61
N TYR A 225 9.10 -8.80 -7.85
CA TYR A 225 8.59 -9.16 -9.17
C TYR A 225 7.09 -9.53 -9.08
N TYR A 226 6.40 -9.55 -10.22
CA TYR A 226 5.20 -10.37 -10.36
C TYR A 226 5.60 -11.81 -10.66
N ALA A 227 5.20 -12.73 -9.79
CA ALA A 227 5.39 -14.17 -9.95
C ALA A 227 4.18 -14.76 -10.67
N VAL A 228 4.34 -15.13 -11.93
CA VAL A 228 3.30 -15.67 -12.79
C VAL A 228 3.37 -17.21 -12.79
N ASN A 229 2.22 -17.88 -12.69
CA ASN A 229 2.17 -19.34 -12.76
C ASN A 229 2.91 -19.89 -14.00
N ARG A 230 3.64 -21.00 -13.84
CA ARG A 230 4.46 -21.61 -14.92
C ARG A 230 3.66 -22.04 -16.15
N ASN A 231 2.38 -22.34 -15.98
CA ASN A 231 1.52 -22.82 -17.07
C ASN A 231 0.79 -21.68 -17.79
N THR A 232 0.99 -20.42 -17.37
CA THR A 232 0.50 -19.24 -18.10
C THR A 232 1.22 -19.14 -19.45
N PRO A 233 0.52 -18.88 -20.57
CA PRO A 233 1.15 -18.76 -21.88
C PRO A 233 2.28 -17.72 -21.88
N LYS A 234 3.47 -18.10 -22.38
CA LYS A 234 4.67 -17.24 -22.39
C LYS A 234 4.44 -15.88 -23.04
N ILE A 235 3.58 -15.81 -24.07
CA ILE A 235 3.22 -14.56 -24.73
C ILE A 235 2.58 -13.53 -23.78
N VAL A 236 1.80 -13.97 -22.79
CA VAL A 236 1.21 -13.08 -21.78
C VAL A 236 2.32 -12.49 -20.91
N VAL A 237 3.25 -13.33 -20.45
CA VAL A 237 4.39 -12.92 -19.62
C VAL A 237 5.29 -11.95 -20.38
N GLN A 238 5.61 -12.26 -21.64
CA GLN A 238 6.44 -11.40 -22.49
C GLN A 238 5.79 -10.03 -22.68
N LYS A 239 4.50 -9.98 -23.02
CA LYS A 239 3.77 -8.71 -23.18
C LYS A 239 3.73 -7.88 -21.90
N MET A 240 3.58 -8.53 -20.74
CA MET A 240 3.67 -7.84 -19.45
C MET A 240 5.08 -7.26 -19.24
N GLN A 241 6.13 -8.04 -19.52
CA GLN A 241 7.52 -7.55 -19.40
C GLN A 241 7.81 -6.39 -20.35
N ASP A 242 7.46 -6.51 -21.63
CA ASP A 242 7.69 -5.45 -22.62
C ASP A 242 6.98 -4.15 -22.21
N ALA A 243 5.73 -4.26 -21.77
CA ALA A 243 4.97 -3.11 -21.29
C ALA A 243 5.61 -2.49 -20.04
N LEU A 244 6.08 -3.30 -19.08
CA LEU A 244 6.78 -2.80 -17.90
C LEU A 244 8.06 -2.06 -18.29
N ASP A 245 8.85 -2.61 -19.20
CA ASP A 245 10.10 -2.02 -19.66
C ASP A 245 9.85 -0.68 -20.37
N ASP A 246 8.78 -0.59 -21.17
CA ASP A 246 8.38 0.67 -21.77
C ASP A 246 7.91 1.68 -20.72
N LEU A 247 7.13 1.29 -19.71
CA LEU A 247 6.69 2.20 -18.63
C LEU A 247 7.87 2.78 -17.83
N LYS A 248 9.04 2.13 -17.87
CA LYS A 248 10.30 2.59 -17.27
C LYS A 248 11.18 3.41 -18.21
N ARG A 249 10.92 3.41 -19.52
CA ARG A 249 11.73 4.13 -20.53
C ARG A 249 11.01 5.32 -21.13
N GLU A 250 9.72 5.17 -21.42
CA GLU A 250 8.91 6.18 -22.08
C GLU A 250 8.61 7.32 -21.13
N LYS A 251 9.16 8.49 -21.45
CA LYS A 251 8.90 9.72 -20.71
C LYS A 251 7.58 10.33 -21.18
N THR A 252 6.79 10.79 -20.22
CA THR A 252 5.65 11.67 -20.45
C THR A 252 6.12 13.05 -20.94
N ARG A 253 5.18 13.91 -21.34
CA ARG A 253 5.48 15.30 -21.71
C ARG A 253 6.16 16.10 -20.61
N GLU A 254 5.98 15.69 -19.35
CA GLU A 254 6.57 16.32 -18.17
C GLU A 254 8.00 15.83 -17.88
N GLY A 255 8.53 14.89 -18.68
CA GLY A 255 9.92 14.43 -18.60
C GLY A 255 10.16 13.23 -17.67
N PHE A 256 9.14 12.76 -16.97
CA PHE A 256 9.16 11.57 -16.11
C PHE A 256 8.48 10.39 -16.78
N THR A 257 8.93 9.18 -16.45
CA THR A 257 8.29 7.93 -16.86
C THR A 257 7.09 7.62 -15.96
N VAL A 258 6.15 6.80 -16.44
CA VAL A 258 4.99 6.36 -15.63
C VAL A 258 5.47 5.60 -14.39
N TYR A 259 6.53 4.79 -14.53
CA TYR A 259 7.15 4.11 -13.40
C TYR A 259 7.65 5.10 -12.34
N GLU A 260 8.38 6.15 -12.75
CA GLU A 260 8.86 7.18 -11.82
C GLU A 260 7.70 7.90 -11.12
N ASP A 261 6.67 8.30 -11.87
CA ASP A 261 5.50 8.99 -11.30
C ASP A 261 4.79 8.14 -10.21
N ILE A 262 4.57 6.85 -10.50
CA ILE A 262 4.01 5.91 -9.51
C ILE A 262 4.93 5.82 -8.29
N PHE A 263 6.24 5.69 -8.48
CA PHE A 263 7.18 5.57 -7.37
C PHE A 263 7.26 6.83 -6.51
N GLU A 264 7.33 8.00 -7.14
CA GLU A 264 7.37 9.29 -6.45
C GLU A 264 6.10 9.53 -5.64
N HIS A 265 4.94 9.09 -6.13
CA HIS A 265 3.68 9.18 -5.38
C HIS A 265 3.77 8.52 -3.99
N TYR A 266 4.43 7.37 -3.90
CA TYR A 266 4.48 6.57 -2.66
C TYR A 266 5.74 6.80 -1.82
N LEU A 267 6.86 7.12 -2.44
CA LEU A 267 8.15 7.17 -1.76
C LEU A 267 8.67 8.58 -1.48
N LYS A 268 8.17 9.60 -2.18
CA LYS A 268 8.59 10.99 -1.94
C LYS A 268 7.49 11.81 -1.27
N PRO A 269 7.83 12.70 -0.33
CA PRO A 269 6.88 13.64 0.21
C PRO A 269 6.39 14.60 -0.89
N ARG A 270 5.07 14.79 -0.97
CA ARG A 270 4.43 15.68 -1.95
C ARG A 270 3.85 16.92 -1.28
N TYR A 271 3.77 17.99 -2.05
CA TYR A 271 2.96 19.15 -1.70
C TYR A 271 1.51 18.87 -2.10
N VAL A 272 0.55 19.29 -1.27
CA VAL A 272 -0.88 19.24 -1.60
C VAL A 272 -1.52 20.57 -1.29
N LYS A 273 -2.44 21.00 -2.16
CA LYS A 273 -3.19 22.22 -1.94
C LYS A 273 -4.20 22.00 -0.82
N ASP A 274 -3.93 22.55 0.36
CA ASP A 274 -4.84 22.47 1.50
C ASP A 274 -5.72 23.73 1.56
N ARG A 275 -6.99 23.56 1.93
CA ARG A 275 -7.92 24.70 2.08
C ARG A 275 -7.86 25.33 3.47
N ILE A 276 -7.09 24.73 4.38
CA ILE A 276 -6.88 25.22 5.75
C ILE A 276 -5.92 26.41 5.70
N THR A 277 -6.31 27.55 6.27
CA THR A 277 -5.42 28.72 6.40
C THR A 277 -4.62 28.67 7.70
N ASP A 278 -3.55 29.47 7.78
CA ASP A 278 -2.72 29.56 8.99
C ASP A 278 -3.55 30.11 10.17
N GLU A 279 -4.43 31.08 9.89
CA GLU A 279 -5.34 31.66 10.87
C GLU A 279 -6.31 30.62 11.42
N GLN A 280 -6.84 29.72 10.58
CA GLN A 280 -7.73 28.66 11.03
C GLN A 280 -7.01 27.70 11.98
N ALA A 281 -5.79 27.29 11.65
CA ALA A 281 -4.98 26.42 12.52
C ALA A 281 -4.67 27.10 13.86
N MET A 282 -4.25 28.37 13.84
CA MET A 282 -3.99 29.16 15.04
C MET A 282 -5.25 29.30 15.91
N GLN A 283 -6.40 29.64 15.32
CA GLN A 283 -7.67 29.77 16.04
C GLN A 283 -8.10 28.46 16.70
N LEU A 284 -7.90 27.32 16.04
CA LEU A 284 -8.22 26.02 16.61
C LEU A 284 -7.31 25.68 17.79
N VAL A 285 -6.01 25.97 17.69
CA VAL A 285 -5.05 25.82 18.80
C VAL A 285 -5.41 26.73 19.97
N ASP A 286 -5.68 28.02 19.71
CA ASP A 286 -6.03 29.00 20.74
C ASP A 286 -7.32 28.65 21.47
N ARG A 287 -8.36 28.25 20.72
CA ARG A 287 -9.60 27.75 21.30
C ARG A 287 -9.31 26.55 22.21
N THR A 288 -8.54 25.58 21.72
CA THR A 288 -8.27 24.36 22.50
C THR A 288 -7.42 24.65 23.74
N ALA A 289 -6.49 25.61 23.67
CA ALA A 289 -5.74 26.07 24.84
C ALA A 289 -6.66 26.70 25.89
N ASN A 290 -7.64 27.49 25.49
CA ASN A 290 -8.64 28.07 26.39
C ASN A 290 -9.55 27.00 27.00
N ASP A 291 -9.98 26.02 26.20
CA ASP A 291 -10.79 24.89 26.68
C ASP A 291 -10.04 24.06 27.74
N LEU A 292 -8.74 23.80 27.53
CA LEU A 292 -7.89 23.12 28.51
C LEU A 292 -7.73 23.92 29.81
N ALA A 293 -7.60 25.25 29.72
CA ALA A 293 -7.49 26.12 30.89
C ALA A 293 -8.78 26.13 31.73
N GLY A 294 -9.95 25.96 31.09
CA GLY A 294 -11.24 25.84 31.78
C GLY A 294 -11.47 24.45 32.38
N ASP A 295 -11.35 23.39 31.56
CA ASP A 295 -11.49 21.99 32.00
C ASP A 295 -10.62 21.07 31.14
N ALA A 296 -9.41 20.79 31.61
CA ALA A 296 -8.47 19.93 30.91
C ALA A 296 -9.01 18.50 30.71
N ALA A 297 -9.65 17.93 31.73
CA ALA A 297 -10.10 16.55 31.69
C ALA A 297 -11.25 16.34 30.70
N ALA A 298 -12.25 17.23 30.70
CA ALA A 298 -13.33 17.18 29.72
C ALA A 298 -12.82 17.43 28.31
N THR A 299 -11.96 18.43 28.13
CA THR A 299 -11.40 18.78 26.82
C THR A 299 -10.62 17.62 26.20
N ILE A 300 -9.73 16.97 26.97
CA ILE A 300 -8.98 15.79 26.50
C ILE A 300 -9.92 14.65 26.08
N ARG A 301 -10.99 14.38 26.84
CA ARG A 301 -11.98 13.34 26.47
C ARG A 301 -12.66 13.65 25.14
N ARG A 302 -13.09 14.90 24.93
CA ARG A 302 -13.78 15.33 23.71
C ARG A 302 -12.87 15.31 22.48
N ILE A 303 -11.62 15.73 22.65
CA ILE A 303 -10.60 15.59 21.60
C ILE A 303 -10.45 14.12 21.22
N ASN A 304 -10.28 13.22 22.19
CA ASN A 304 -10.11 11.78 21.95
C ASN A 304 -11.34 11.09 21.37
N ALA A 305 -12.54 11.62 21.61
CA ALA A 305 -13.77 11.21 20.95
C ALA A 305 -13.88 11.71 19.49
N GLY A 306 -12.96 12.58 19.04
CA GLY A 306 -12.98 13.15 17.70
C GLY A 306 -14.11 14.16 17.49
N GLU A 307 -14.56 14.82 18.56
CA GLU A 307 -15.66 15.77 18.51
C GLU A 307 -15.27 17.06 17.76
N HIS A 308 -16.26 17.70 17.12
CA HIS A 308 -16.12 19.06 16.62
C HIS A 308 -15.98 20.04 17.81
N PRO A 309 -15.10 21.05 17.76
CA PRO A 309 -14.28 21.48 16.61
C PRO A 309 -12.89 20.81 16.52
N TYR A 310 -12.56 19.89 17.43
CA TYR A 310 -11.22 19.29 17.52
C TYR A 310 -10.89 18.34 16.37
N ARG A 311 -11.90 17.87 15.64
CA ARG A 311 -11.76 17.19 14.35
C ARG A 311 -12.79 17.76 13.39
N ASP A 312 -12.34 18.21 12.24
CA ASP A 312 -13.24 18.69 11.19
C ASP A 312 -13.90 17.49 10.47
N ALA A 313 -15.21 17.60 10.27
CA ALA A 313 -16.01 16.54 9.66
C ALA A 313 -15.87 16.48 8.12
N LYS A 314 -15.57 17.62 7.48
CA LYS A 314 -15.44 17.77 6.03
C LYS A 314 -13.99 17.60 5.57
N ASN A 315 -13.04 18.13 6.35
CA ASN A 315 -11.62 18.00 6.10
C ASN A 315 -10.96 17.17 7.21
N GLN A 316 -10.88 15.86 7.01
CA GLN A 316 -10.31 14.93 8.00
C GLN A 316 -8.81 15.17 8.30
N ALA A 317 -8.12 15.99 7.50
CA ALA A 317 -6.75 16.43 7.76
C ALA A 317 -6.66 17.52 8.84
N PHE A 318 -7.76 18.22 9.14
CA PHE A 318 -7.81 19.29 10.13
C PHE A 318 -8.27 18.76 11.50
N TYR A 319 -7.32 18.61 12.41
CA TYR A 319 -7.58 18.06 13.74
C TYR A 319 -6.54 18.50 14.76
N VAL A 320 -6.93 18.39 16.04
CA VAL A 320 -6.10 18.66 17.21
C VAL A 320 -5.36 17.41 17.67
N PHE A 321 -4.13 17.61 18.12
CA PHE A 321 -3.37 16.67 18.94
C PHE A 321 -2.58 17.41 20.03
N ILE A 322 -2.30 16.75 21.15
CA ILE A 322 -1.69 17.35 22.33
C ILE A 322 -0.55 16.47 22.82
N TYR A 323 0.61 17.09 23.10
CA TYR A 323 1.71 16.46 23.85
C TYR A 323 1.82 17.00 25.28
N ASP A 324 2.43 16.22 26.16
CA ASP A 324 3.03 16.73 27.39
C ASP A 324 4.48 17.21 27.16
N SER A 325 5.13 17.71 28.22
CA SER A 325 6.54 18.14 28.17
C SER A 325 7.53 17.00 27.94
N GLY A 326 7.11 15.75 28.12
CA GLY A 326 7.89 14.54 27.87
C GLY A 326 7.74 14.01 26.44
N VAL A 327 7.02 14.72 25.55
CA VAL A 327 6.69 14.28 24.19
C VAL A 327 5.74 13.07 24.19
N THR A 328 4.98 12.86 25.26
CA THR A 328 3.91 11.86 25.31
C THR A 328 2.63 12.42 24.71
N MET A 329 1.99 11.65 23.82
CA MET A 329 0.71 12.03 23.23
C MET A 329 -0.40 11.93 24.29
N ILE A 330 -0.98 13.06 24.68
CA ILE A 330 -2.07 13.15 25.67
C ILE A 330 -3.45 13.05 25.01
N ALA A 331 -3.59 13.64 23.82
CA ALA A 331 -4.85 13.58 23.08
C ALA A 331 -4.58 13.61 21.57
N HIS A 332 -5.42 12.93 20.79
CA HIS A 332 -5.31 12.95 19.32
C HIS A 332 -6.68 12.69 18.67
N ALA A 333 -7.24 13.70 17.99
CA ALA A 333 -8.62 13.62 17.52
C ALA A 333 -8.85 12.68 16.32
N ALA A 334 -7.83 12.48 15.48
CA ALA A 334 -7.90 11.57 14.33
C ALA A 334 -7.32 10.16 14.57
N ASN A 335 -6.37 9.98 15.50
CA ASN A 335 -5.66 8.71 15.70
C ASN A 335 -5.50 8.38 17.19
N ILE A 336 -6.61 7.94 17.80
CA ILE A 336 -6.70 7.61 19.23
C ILE A 336 -5.68 6.54 19.67
N LYS A 337 -5.24 5.65 18.78
CA LYS A 337 -4.27 4.58 19.08
C LYS A 337 -2.90 5.12 19.50
N THR A 338 -2.61 6.39 19.21
CA THR A 338 -1.33 7.02 19.57
C THR A 338 -1.31 7.59 20.99
N VAL A 339 -2.48 7.77 21.62
CA VAL A 339 -2.60 8.35 22.96
C VAL A 339 -1.95 7.46 24.02
N GLY A 340 -1.21 8.08 24.93
CA GLY A 340 -0.42 7.43 25.98
C GLY A 340 0.99 7.00 25.54
N ARG A 341 1.34 7.16 24.26
CA ARG A 341 2.67 6.78 23.74
C ARG A 341 3.65 7.94 23.81
N ASN A 342 4.86 7.66 24.25
CA ASN A 342 5.95 8.62 24.28
C ASN A 342 6.65 8.68 22.92
N PHE A 343 6.84 9.87 22.35
CA PHE A 343 7.45 10.07 21.03
C PHE A 343 8.84 10.69 21.02
N LYS A 344 9.50 10.77 22.17
CA LYS A 344 10.83 11.37 22.30
C LYS A 344 11.86 10.67 21.42
N GLY A 345 12.64 11.47 20.67
CA GLY A 345 13.70 11.02 19.77
C GLY A 345 13.22 10.32 18.50
N LYS A 346 11.92 10.34 18.20
CA LYS A 346 11.36 9.62 17.05
C LYS A 346 11.19 10.53 15.85
N THR A 347 11.69 10.05 14.72
CA THR A 347 11.79 10.83 13.50
C THR A 347 10.61 10.60 12.56
N ASP A 348 10.40 11.55 11.64
CA ASP A 348 9.67 11.27 10.41
C ASP A 348 10.57 10.49 9.42
N VAL A 349 10.07 10.35 8.18
CA VAL A 349 10.77 9.62 7.11
C VAL A 349 12.04 10.32 6.62
N ASP A 350 12.17 11.63 6.86
CA ASP A 350 13.37 12.41 6.49
C ASP A 350 14.38 12.46 7.65
N GLY A 351 14.15 11.68 8.72
CA GLY A 351 15.04 11.63 9.88
C GLY A 351 14.85 12.80 10.86
N LYS A 352 13.81 13.62 10.70
CA LYS A 352 13.55 14.77 11.58
C LYS A 352 12.76 14.38 12.82
N ALA A 353 13.30 14.61 14.01
CA ALA A 353 12.61 14.43 15.29
C ALA A 353 11.61 15.57 15.57
N PHE A 354 10.66 15.78 14.66
CA PHE A 354 9.82 16.98 14.65
C PHE A 354 8.97 17.17 15.91
N ARG A 355 8.64 16.09 16.62
CA ARG A 355 7.85 16.17 17.87
C ARG A 355 8.68 16.72 19.03
N ASP A 356 9.95 16.32 19.10
CA ASP A 356 10.91 16.92 20.03
C ASP A 356 11.10 18.40 19.71
N GLU A 357 11.16 18.77 18.43
CA GLU A 357 11.24 20.18 18.02
C GLU A 357 9.98 20.97 18.40
N ILE A 358 8.77 20.44 18.11
CA ILE A 358 7.50 21.06 18.51
C ILE A 358 7.46 21.32 20.02
N VAL A 359 7.70 20.29 20.83
CA VAL A 359 7.61 20.40 22.29
C VAL A 359 8.72 21.31 22.82
N GLY A 360 9.96 21.16 22.34
CA GLY A 360 11.07 22.00 22.74
C GLY A 360 10.85 23.48 22.41
N LYS A 361 10.39 23.79 21.19
CA LYS A 361 10.07 25.16 20.77
C LYS A 361 8.86 25.71 21.50
N ALA A 362 7.83 24.90 21.78
CA ALA A 362 6.67 25.34 22.57
C ALA A 362 7.06 25.71 24.01
N LEU A 363 7.88 24.89 24.67
CA LEU A 363 8.34 25.15 26.03
C LEU A 363 9.30 26.35 26.11
N LYS A 364 10.09 26.60 25.07
CA LYS A 364 11.06 27.70 25.02
C LYS A 364 10.43 29.03 24.58
N ASN A 365 9.60 29.00 23.54
CA ASN A 365 9.12 30.19 22.82
C ASN A 365 7.62 30.43 23.00
N GLY A 366 6.90 29.55 23.69
CA GLY A 366 5.45 29.62 23.90
C GLY A 366 4.63 29.10 22.71
N SER A 367 4.96 29.51 21.48
CA SER A 367 4.27 29.04 20.27
C SER A 367 5.15 29.11 19.03
N GLY A 368 4.72 28.48 17.94
CA GLY A 368 5.43 28.53 16.66
C GLY A 368 4.90 27.55 15.64
N TRP A 369 5.65 27.39 14.55
CA TRP A 369 5.36 26.47 13.46
C TRP A 369 6.45 25.41 13.31
N GLU A 370 6.06 24.20 12.95
CA GLU A 370 6.97 23.12 12.60
C GLU A 370 6.59 22.45 11.29
N ASP A 371 7.59 22.28 10.42
CA ASP A 371 7.47 21.55 9.16
C ASP A 371 8.02 20.14 9.30
N TYR A 372 7.32 19.15 8.75
CA TYR A 372 7.71 17.74 8.79
C TYR A 372 6.98 16.94 7.71
N VAL A 373 7.40 15.69 7.51
CA VAL A 373 6.72 14.78 6.59
C VAL A 373 5.71 13.90 7.34
N TYR A 374 4.49 13.83 6.82
CA TYR A 374 3.44 13.03 7.42
C TYR A 374 2.48 12.40 6.40
N THR A 375 1.71 11.44 6.87
CA THR A 375 0.62 10.81 6.10
C THR A 375 -0.65 11.65 6.19
N ASN A 376 -1.37 11.81 5.07
CA ASN A 376 -2.65 12.54 5.02
C ASN A 376 -3.83 11.60 5.30
N PRO A 377 -4.70 11.85 6.31
CA PRO A 377 -5.86 11.02 6.55
C PRO A 377 -6.80 10.90 5.35
N GLY A 378 -6.74 9.77 4.63
CA GLY A 378 -7.59 9.50 3.47
C GLY A 378 -6.92 9.60 2.12
N GLU A 379 -5.65 9.94 2.10
CA GLU A 379 -4.83 9.81 0.90
C GLU A 379 -3.61 8.95 1.23
N SER A 380 -3.26 8.07 0.29
CA SER A 380 -2.05 7.29 0.37
C SER A 380 -0.82 8.13 -0.02
N GLY A 381 0.31 7.88 0.65
CA GLY A 381 1.58 8.54 0.38
C GLY A 381 2.09 9.43 1.50
N LEU A 382 3.17 10.15 1.21
CA LEU A 382 3.86 11.05 2.12
C LEU A 382 3.64 12.50 1.67
N TYR A 383 3.48 13.40 2.63
CA TYR A 383 3.14 14.79 2.36
C TYR A 383 3.92 15.73 3.27
N PHE A 384 4.33 16.87 2.71
CA PHE A 384 4.87 17.97 3.52
C PHE A 384 3.73 18.58 4.35
N LYS A 385 3.89 18.56 5.67
CA LYS A 385 2.93 19.11 6.62
C LYS A 385 3.59 20.24 7.42
N THR A 386 2.79 21.24 7.76
CA THR A 386 3.17 22.28 8.72
C THR A 386 2.16 22.28 9.87
N THR A 387 2.62 22.54 11.08
CA THR A 387 1.77 22.53 12.29
C THR A 387 2.08 23.72 13.17
N TYR A 388 1.02 24.44 13.53
CA TYR A 388 1.09 25.43 14.59
C TYR A 388 0.99 24.73 15.94
N PHE A 389 1.85 25.14 16.87
CA PHE A 389 1.86 24.63 18.23
C PHE A 389 1.85 25.78 19.24
N LYS A 390 1.29 25.51 20.42
CA LYS A 390 1.27 26.45 21.54
C LYS A 390 1.34 25.70 22.87
N ALA A 391 2.19 26.17 23.78
CA ALA A 391 2.18 25.77 25.17
C ALA A 391 0.98 26.39 25.89
N ALA A 392 0.23 25.57 26.61
CA ALA A 392 -0.96 25.96 27.36
C ALA A 392 -0.91 25.37 28.77
N LYS A 393 -1.48 26.08 29.75
CA LYS A 393 -1.71 25.56 31.10
C LYS A 393 -3.13 25.03 31.20
N GLY A 394 -3.28 23.77 31.61
CA GLY A 394 -4.60 23.20 31.89
C GLY A 394 -5.13 23.63 33.26
N SER A 395 -6.43 23.41 33.47
CA SER A 395 -7.09 23.61 34.77
C SER A 395 -6.49 22.76 35.90
N ASP A 396 -5.76 21.70 35.55
CA ASP A 396 -5.02 20.81 36.45
C ASP A 396 -3.58 21.27 36.74
N GLY A 397 -3.19 22.47 36.27
CA GLY A 397 -1.86 23.06 36.44
C GLY A 397 -0.76 22.46 35.53
N ARG A 398 -1.08 21.41 34.76
CA ARG A 398 -0.12 20.77 33.85
C ARG A 398 0.11 21.63 32.62
N THR A 399 1.30 21.49 32.03
CA THR A 399 1.63 22.11 30.74
C THR A 399 1.30 21.15 29.61
N TYR A 400 0.53 21.62 28.64
CA TYR A 400 0.17 20.93 27.42
C TYR A 400 0.77 21.65 26.22
N VAL A 401 1.20 20.92 25.20
CA VAL A 401 1.57 21.47 23.89
C VAL A 401 0.47 21.12 22.91
N VAL A 402 -0.36 22.11 22.61
CA VAL A 402 -1.54 21.97 21.73
C VAL A 402 -1.11 22.21 20.29
N CYS A 403 -1.54 21.34 19.38
CA CYS A 403 -1.14 21.39 17.99
C CYS A 403 -2.33 21.23 17.04
N ALA A 404 -2.31 21.98 15.93
CA ALA A 404 -3.14 21.77 14.75
C ALA A 404 -2.37 22.23 13.51
N GLY A 405 -2.62 21.63 12.36
CA GLY A 405 -1.81 21.90 11.17
C GLY A 405 -2.51 21.61 9.86
N LYS A 406 -1.78 21.87 8.78
CA LYS A 406 -2.23 21.74 7.39
C LYS A 406 -1.13 21.13 6.52
N PHE A 407 -1.49 20.63 5.35
CA PHE A 407 -0.51 20.22 4.35
C PHE A 407 0.01 21.43 3.56
N LYS A 408 1.27 21.37 3.13
CA LYS A 408 1.96 22.48 2.46
C LYS A 408 1.64 22.48 0.97
N GLU A 409 1.39 23.66 0.44
CA GLU A 409 1.38 23.91 -0.99
C GLU A 409 2.82 24.05 -1.52
N LYS A 410 3.04 23.75 -2.80
CA LYS A 410 4.35 23.92 -3.44
C LYS A 410 4.72 25.41 -3.38
N PRO A 411 5.92 25.77 -2.90
CA PRO A 411 6.37 27.16 -2.95
C PRO A 411 6.27 27.69 -4.38
N GLY A 412 5.85 28.94 -4.54
CA GLY A 412 5.89 29.62 -5.83
C GLY A 412 7.31 29.66 -6.41
N PRO A 413 7.45 29.82 -7.74
CA PRO A 413 8.75 29.92 -8.40
C PRO A 413 9.60 31.09 -7.91
#